data_AF-A0A8X8ZZK8-F1
#
_entry.id   AF-A0A8X8ZZK8-F1
#
_cell.length_a   1.000
_cell.length_b   1.000
_cell.length_c   1.000
_cell.angle_alpha   90.00
_cell.angle_beta   90.00
_cell.angle_gamma   90.00
#
_symmetry.space_group_name_H-M   'P 1'
#
loop_
_entity.id
_entity.type
_entity.pdbx_description
1 polymer ?
#
loop_
_entity_poly.entity_id
_entity_poly.type
_entity_poly.pdbx_seq_one_letter_code
_entity_poly.pdbx_strand_id
1 'polypeptide(L)'
;MLRRYRSDPLHVLRDPDIQISENLSYIEEPVNIVDRQVKQLRRGDLRNRGKDEKELSTSIYGFNLMDVKEETWFKAAAMTHPEEKSAVLHFYVQDFRAGSGPGDTVYVVAESSISATSPTNFGEMHVTDDLITTQPEVNSEVIGKAQGTTISADFLVSGEQMYLNFYFTAGEYAGSSLTMLGRNEIMNEEREMPIVGGTGFFRLARGYAL
;
A
#
# COMPACT_ATOMS: atom_id res chain seq x y z
N MET A 1 -26.63 -22.45 19.76
CA MET A 1 -26.77 -23.44 18.65
C MET A 1 -26.63 -22.70 17.33
N LEU A 2 -25.43 -22.68 16.75
CA LEU A 2 -25.20 -22.10 15.43
C LEU A 2 -25.70 -23.07 14.36
N ARG A 3 -26.63 -22.61 13.50
CA ARG A 3 -27.10 -23.37 12.35
C ARG A 3 -26.01 -23.36 11.29
N ARG A 4 -25.62 -24.54 10.81
CA ARG A 4 -24.67 -24.76 9.71
C ARG A 4 -25.10 -23.93 8.50
N TYR A 5 -24.25 -23.01 8.05
CA TYR A 5 -24.44 -22.28 6.80
C TYR A 5 -24.45 -23.29 5.63
N ARG A 6 -25.48 -23.21 4.77
CA ARG A 6 -25.55 -23.96 3.51
C ARG A 6 -25.17 -23.00 2.40
N SER A 7 -24.12 -23.30 1.65
CA SER A 7 -23.74 -22.52 0.48
C SER A 7 -24.88 -22.52 -0.54
N ASP A 8 -25.37 -21.32 -0.87
CA ASP A 8 -26.30 -21.11 -1.98
C ASP A 8 -25.47 -20.82 -3.25
N PRO A 9 -25.62 -21.62 -4.31
CA PRO A 9 -24.94 -21.40 -5.59
C PRO A 9 -25.20 -20.05 -6.25
N LEU A 10 -26.18 -19.27 -5.79
CA LEU A 10 -26.45 -17.90 -6.24
C LEU A 10 -25.52 -16.84 -5.60
N HIS A 11 -24.81 -17.17 -4.52
CA HIS A 11 -23.81 -16.26 -3.91
C HIS A 11 -22.48 -16.23 -4.68
N VAL A 12 -22.29 -17.12 -5.64
CA VAL A 12 -21.18 -17.05 -6.59
C VAL A 12 -21.66 -16.21 -7.77
N LEU A 13 -21.32 -14.91 -7.76
CA LEU A 13 -21.43 -14.09 -8.96
C LEU A 13 -20.54 -14.76 -10.01
N ARG A 14 -21.14 -15.29 -11.07
CA ARG A 14 -20.39 -15.76 -12.24
C ARG A 14 -19.92 -14.50 -12.95
N ASP A 15 -18.61 -14.26 -12.92
CA ASP A 15 -18.02 -13.23 -13.78
C ASP A 15 -18.41 -13.57 -15.22
N PRO A 16 -19.11 -12.67 -15.95
CA PRO A 16 -19.28 -12.89 -17.37
C PRO A 16 -17.89 -12.89 -18.01
N ASP A 17 -17.60 -13.89 -18.84
CA ASP A 17 -16.42 -13.86 -19.70
C ASP A 17 -16.46 -12.55 -20.50
N ILE A 18 -15.63 -11.58 -20.11
CA ILE A 18 -15.49 -10.33 -20.84
C ILE A 18 -14.84 -10.70 -22.17
N GLN A 19 -15.65 -10.86 -23.21
CA GLN A 19 -15.15 -10.97 -24.57
C GLN A 19 -14.64 -9.60 -25.00
N ILE A 20 -13.35 -9.39 -24.79
CA ILE A 20 -12.61 -8.26 -25.33
C ILE A 20 -12.67 -8.40 -26.86
N SER A 21 -13.43 -7.52 -27.50
CA SER A 21 -13.58 -7.50 -28.95
C SER A 21 -12.21 -7.27 -29.61
N GLU A 22 -11.84 -8.10 -30.59
CA GLU A 22 -10.54 -8.02 -31.29
C GLU A 22 -10.35 -6.72 -32.09
N ASN A 23 -11.38 -5.87 -32.17
CA ASN A 23 -11.37 -4.59 -32.85
C ASN A 23 -11.32 -3.37 -31.91
N LEU A 24 -10.89 -3.54 -30.65
CA LEU A 24 -10.61 -2.41 -29.76
C LEU A 24 -9.44 -1.57 -30.30
N SER A 25 -9.77 -0.51 -31.02
CA SER A 25 -8.81 0.53 -31.38
C SER A 25 -8.68 1.52 -30.21
N TYR A 26 -7.52 1.52 -29.56
CA TYR A 26 -7.09 2.59 -28.68
C TYR A 26 -6.78 3.83 -29.53
N ILE A 27 -7.43 4.96 -29.21
CA ILE A 27 -7.13 6.26 -29.81
C ILE A 27 -6.51 7.12 -28.71
N GLU A 28 -5.24 7.45 -28.90
CA GLU A 28 -4.49 8.33 -28.01
C GLU A 28 -4.71 9.77 -28.49
N GLU A 29 -5.54 10.54 -27.78
CA GLU A 29 -5.67 11.98 -28.05
C GLU A 29 -4.64 12.76 -27.21
N PRO A 30 -3.66 13.44 -27.82
CA PRO A 30 -2.74 14.29 -27.07
C PRO A 30 -3.48 15.50 -26.52
N VAL A 31 -3.57 15.60 -25.19
CA VAL A 31 -4.09 16.79 -24.50
C VAL A 31 -3.05 17.90 -24.57
N ASN A 32 -3.26 18.87 -25.48
CA ASN A 32 -2.43 20.07 -25.54
C ASN A 32 -2.62 20.92 -24.27
N ILE A 33 -1.55 21.15 -23.51
CA ILE A 33 -1.54 22.05 -22.37
C ILE A 33 -1.59 23.50 -22.90
N VAL A 34 -2.77 24.13 -22.85
CA VAL A 34 -3.05 25.44 -23.47
C VAL A 34 -2.39 26.63 -22.74
N ASP A 35 -2.01 26.49 -21.48
CA ASP A 35 -1.24 27.53 -20.79
C ASP A 35 -0.28 26.92 -19.77
N ARG A 36 1.02 27.04 -20.04
CA ARG A 36 2.08 26.69 -19.11
C ARG A 36 2.78 28.00 -18.70
N GLN A 37 2.36 28.58 -17.59
CA GLN A 37 3.09 29.71 -17.00
C GLN A 37 4.36 29.22 -16.29
N VAL A 38 5.46 29.17 -17.03
CA VAL A 38 6.80 29.00 -16.46
C VAL A 38 7.23 30.37 -15.89
N LYS A 39 7.09 30.57 -14.58
CA LYS A 39 7.73 31.70 -13.90
C LYS A 39 9.25 31.47 -13.89
N GLN A 40 9.96 32.09 -14.84
CA GLN A 40 11.40 32.24 -14.74
C GLN A 40 11.72 33.28 -13.67
N LEU A 41 12.35 32.86 -12.58
CA LEU A 41 12.91 33.77 -11.59
C LEU A 41 14.14 34.45 -12.19
N ARG A 42 14.10 35.78 -12.35
CA ARG A 42 15.23 36.59 -12.79
C ARG A 42 16.38 36.45 -11.80
N ARG A 43 17.51 35.93 -12.26
CA ARG A 43 18.77 35.88 -11.54
C ARG A 43 19.45 37.26 -11.61
N GLY A 44 19.62 37.91 -10.46
CA GLY A 44 20.56 39.02 -10.29
C GLY A 44 19.94 40.32 -9.78
N ASP A 45 19.89 40.48 -8.44
CA ASP A 45 20.69 41.53 -7.81
C ASP A 45 20.91 41.20 -6.33
N LEU A 46 22.14 40.79 -6.01
CA LEU A 46 22.63 40.70 -4.63
C LEU A 46 23.00 42.12 -4.21
N ARG A 47 22.21 42.74 -3.33
CA ARG A 47 22.73 43.73 -2.36
C ARG A 47 21.74 43.95 -1.22
N ASN A 48 22.21 43.61 -0.03
CA ASN A 48 21.75 44.06 1.29
C ASN A 48 20.34 43.67 1.73
N ARG A 49 20.24 42.56 2.46
CA ARG A 49 19.68 42.53 3.82
C ARG A 49 20.02 41.19 4.49
N GLY A 50 20.62 41.29 5.67
CA GLY A 50 21.11 40.14 6.41
C GLY A 50 20.08 39.50 7.32
N LYS A 51 20.56 38.40 7.90
CA LYS A 51 20.07 37.58 9.03
C LYS A 51 19.11 36.44 8.68
N ASP A 52 19.71 35.26 8.72
CA ASP A 52 19.18 33.96 9.16
C ASP A 52 18.00 33.38 8.38
N GLU A 53 18.28 32.82 7.20
CA GLU A 53 17.39 31.85 6.55
C GLU A 53 18.07 30.48 6.53
N LYS A 54 17.48 29.53 7.27
CA LYS A 54 17.81 28.11 7.22
C LYS A 54 17.56 27.58 5.80
N GLU A 55 18.54 26.91 5.21
CA GLU A 55 18.36 26.15 3.97
C GLU A 55 17.23 25.11 4.14
N LEU A 56 16.08 25.38 3.53
CA LEU A 56 15.07 24.37 3.25
C LEU A 56 15.53 23.58 2.03
N SER A 57 16.23 22.46 2.27
CA SER A 57 16.49 21.46 1.24
C SER A 57 15.15 20.92 0.72
N THR A 58 14.68 21.45 -0.40
CA THR A 58 13.53 20.92 -1.12
C THR A 58 14.03 19.84 -2.06
N SER A 59 13.99 18.58 -1.62
CA SER A 59 14.18 17.43 -2.50
C SER A 59 12.95 17.32 -3.41
N ILE A 60 13.04 17.82 -4.64
CA ILE A 60 12.00 17.59 -5.66
C ILE A 60 12.18 16.15 -6.17
N TYR A 61 11.37 15.22 -5.65
CA TYR A 61 11.22 13.90 -6.25
C TYR A 61 10.31 14.01 -7.48
N GLY A 62 10.91 14.14 -8.66
CA GLY A 62 10.19 14.03 -9.91
C GLY A 62 9.84 12.58 -10.19
N PHE A 63 8.60 12.15 -9.93
CA PHE A 63 8.07 10.90 -10.48
C PHE A 63 7.65 11.14 -11.93
N ASN A 64 8.57 10.88 -12.86
CA ASN A 64 8.25 10.91 -14.27
C ASN A 64 7.65 9.55 -14.65
N LEU A 65 6.32 9.46 -14.66
CA LEU A 65 5.61 8.26 -15.08
C LEU A 65 5.72 7.98 -16.59
N MET A 66 6.37 8.86 -17.38
CA MET A 66 6.44 8.70 -18.85
C MET A 66 7.81 9.01 -19.52
N ASP A 67 8.89 9.34 -18.81
CA ASP A 67 10.25 9.40 -19.40
C ASP A 67 11.12 8.17 -19.09
N VAL A 68 10.55 7.12 -18.50
CA VAL A 68 11.20 5.81 -18.54
C VAL A 68 10.98 5.31 -19.96
N LYS A 69 12.00 5.45 -20.83
CA LYS A 69 12.14 4.66 -22.06
C LYS A 69 11.53 3.31 -21.77
N GLU A 70 10.45 2.91 -22.44
CA GLU A 70 9.85 1.58 -22.34
C GLU A 70 10.99 0.56 -22.27
N GLU A 71 11.36 0.15 -21.05
CA GLU A 71 12.57 -0.60 -20.92
C GLU A 71 12.22 -1.96 -21.48
N THR A 72 13.04 -2.43 -22.40
CA THR A 72 12.89 -3.74 -23.04
C THR A 72 12.69 -4.86 -22.01
N TRP A 73 13.04 -4.66 -20.73
CA TRP A 73 12.70 -5.58 -19.65
C TRP A 73 11.22 -5.63 -19.26
N PHE A 74 10.42 -4.57 -19.40
CA PHE A 74 8.98 -4.63 -19.08
C PHE A 74 8.25 -5.44 -20.15
N LYS A 75 8.55 -5.17 -21.42
CA LYS A 75 8.09 -5.99 -22.54
C LYS A 75 8.64 -7.41 -22.43
N ALA A 76 9.91 -7.61 -22.10
CA ALA A 76 10.45 -8.94 -21.87
C ALA A 76 9.77 -9.63 -20.69
N ALA A 77 9.59 -9.00 -19.53
CA ALA A 77 8.94 -9.60 -18.37
C ALA A 77 7.47 -9.96 -18.61
N ALA A 78 6.74 -9.14 -19.37
CA ALA A 78 5.37 -9.42 -19.79
C ALA A 78 5.30 -10.47 -20.92
N MET A 79 6.34 -10.59 -21.76
CA MET A 79 6.41 -11.55 -22.87
C MET A 79 7.12 -12.86 -22.50
N THR A 80 7.88 -12.90 -21.40
CA THR A 80 8.52 -14.08 -20.83
C THR A 80 7.70 -14.56 -19.64
N HIS A 81 6.57 -15.20 -19.91
CA HIS A 81 6.00 -16.13 -18.94
C HIS A 81 6.36 -17.55 -19.39
N PRO A 82 7.42 -18.19 -18.85
CA PRO A 82 7.52 -19.63 -18.97
C PRO A 82 6.52 -20.31 -18.03
N GLU A 83 6.41 -19.89 -16.76
CA GLU A 83 5.43 -20.45 -15.80
C GLU A 83 5.10 -19.44 -14.69
N GLU A 84 3.81 -19.27 -14.39
CA GLU A 84 3.35 -18.56 -13.19
C GLU A 84 3.73 -19.34 -11.93
N LYS A 85 4.24 -18.66 -10.90
CA LYS A 85 4.65 -19.28 -9.64
C LYS A 85 3.68 -18.94 -8.51
N SER A 86 3.37 -19.94 -7.68
CA SER A 86 2.66 -19.76 -6.41
C SER A 86 3.64 -19.76 -5.25
N ALA A 87 3.43 -18.87 -4.27
CA ALA A 87 4.15 -18.87 -3.00
C ALA A 87 3.16 -18.87 -1.84
N VAL A 88 3.48 -19.63 -0.79
CA VAL A 88 2.80 -19.55 0.51
C VAL A 88 3.80 -18.99 1.50
N LEU A 89 3.45 -17.85 2.09
CA LEU A 89 4.29 -17.16 3.07
C LEU A 89 3.60 -17.26 4.43
N HIS A 90 4.41 -17.42 5.48
CA HIS A 90 3.96 -17.35 6.86
C HIS A 90 4.94 -16.47 7.62
N PHE A 91 4.44 -15.39 8.20
CA PHE A 91 5.20 -14.46 9.03
C PHE A 91 4.26 -13.80 10.03
N TYR A 92 4.82 -13.09 11.00
CA TYR A 92 4.10 -12.42 12.07
C TYR A 92 4.38 -10.92 12.02
N VAL A 93 3.34 -10.09 12.16
CA VAL A 93 3.45 -8.63 12.23
C VAL A 93 3.35 -8.19 13.68
N GLN A 94 4.28 -7.37 14.13
CA GLN A 94 4.39 -6.90 15.51
C GLN A 94 3.92 -5.43 15.61
N ASP A 95 2.66 -5.22 16.01
CA ASP A 95 2.02 -3.90 16.16
C ASP A 95 2.27 -3.34 17.58
N PHE A 96 3.13 -2.32 17.67
CA PHE A 96 3.40 -1.59 18.91
C PHE A 96 2.84 -0.17 18.85
N ARG A 97 1.67 0.03 19.46
CA ARG A 97 0.99 1.33 19.47
C ARG A 97 1.66 2.36 20.38
N ALA A 98 1.67 3.62 19.92
CA ALA A 98 2.17 4.77 20.64
C ALA A 98 1.67 4.83 22.10
N GLY A 99 2.60 5.00 23.05
CA GLY A 99 2.33 5.03 24.48
C GLY A 99 2.65 3.74 25.23
N SER A 100 3.20 2.73 24.55
CA SER A 100 3.56 1.43 25.13
C SER A 100 5.00 1.39 25.65
N GLY A 101 5.88 2.27 25.16
CA GLY A 101 7.25 2.43 25.66
C GLY A 101 8.25 2.80 24.57
N PRO A 102 9.57 2.67 24.82
CA PRO A 102 10.55 2.79 23.75
C PRO A 102 10.35 1.66 22.72
N GLY A 103 10.13 2.03 21.45
CA GLY A 103 9.95 1.07 20.35
C GLY A 103 8.57 1.07 19.70
N ASP A 104 7.71 2.04 20.00
CA ASP A 104 6.41 2.20 19.31
C ASP A 104 6.60 2.33 17.79
N THR A 105 5.79 1.59 17.03
CA THR A 105 5.81 1.48 15.56
C THR A 105 4.55 2.07 14.91
N VAL A 106 3.49 2.33 15.69
CA VAL A 106 2.20 2.82 15.19
C VAL A 106 1.79 4.13 15.85
N TYR A 107 1.49 5.15 15.04
CA TYR A 107 1.15 6.50 15.49
C TYR A 107 -0.11 7.03 14.81
N VAL A 108 -0.99 7.69 15.58
CA VAL A 108 -2.11 8.44 15.04
C VAL A 108 -1.60 9.67 14.28
N VAL A 109 -2.04 9.85 13.04
CA VAL A 109 -1.63 10.96 12.15
C VAL A 109 -2.79 11.83 11.71
N ALA A 110 -4.03 11.35 11.81
CA ALA A 110 -5.23 12.13 11.57
C ALA A 110 -6.43 11.53 12.30
N GLU A 111 -7.41 12.37 12.61
CA GLU A 111 -8.67 12.00 13.26
C GLU A 111 -9.83 12.80 12.66
N SER A 112 -11.03 12.24 12.74
CA SER A 112 -12.28 12.94 12.46
C SER A 112 -12.79 13.65 13.71
N SER A 113 -13.65 14.66 13.53
CA SER A 113 -14.34 15.36 14.63
C SER A 113 -15.18 14.44 15.54
N ILE A 114 -15.50 13.23 15.07
CA ILE A 114 -16.26 12.23 15.80
C ILE A 114 -15.42 11.05 16.30
N SER A 115 -14.11 10.98 16.02
CA SER A 115 -13.31 9.79 16.33
C SER A 115 -13.34 9.45 17.82
N ALA A 116 -13.14 10.45 18.69
CA ALA A 116 -13.12 10.26 20.15
C ALA A 116 -14.48 9.88 20.77
N THR A 117 -15.59 10.13 20.08
CA THR A 117 -16.95 9.78 20.56
C THR A 117 -17.57 8.61 19.81
N SER A 118 -16.94 8.18 18.71
CA SER A 118 -17.34 7.01 17.95
C SER A 118 -17.00 5.74 18.72
N PRO A 119 -17.89 4.74 18.79
CA PRO A 119 -17.59 3.46 19.44
C PRO A 119 -16.49 2.66 18.73
N THR A 120 -16.11 3.04 17.51
CA THR A 120 -15.14 2.34 16.64
C THR A 120 -13.92 3.20 16.29
N ASN A 121 -13.75 4.35 16.93
CA ASN A 121 -12.76 5.38 16.55
C ASN A 121 -12.88 5.82 15.07
N PHE A 122 -14.08 5.79 14.50
CA PHE A 122 -14.31 6.12 13.09
C PHE A 122 -13.55 7.38 12.63
N GLY A 123 -12.77 7.24 11.56
CA GLY A 123 -11.94 8.31 10.98
C GLY A 123 -10.57 8.51 11.62
N GLU A 124 -10.22 7.74 12.65
CA GLU A 124 -8.86 7.68 13.19
C GLU A 124 -7.94 6.95 12.20
N MET A 125 -6.82 7.59 11.85
CA MET A 125 -5.84 7.11 10.89
C MET A 125 -4.49 6.94 11.56
N HIS A 126 -3.90 5.77 11.38
CA HIS A 126 -2.57 5.44 11.87
C HIS A 126 -1.57 5.37 10.72
N VAL A 127 -0.32 5.73 10.99
CA VAL A 127 0.85 5.31 10.21
C VAL A 127 1.56 4.19 10.95
N THR A 128 2.02 3.17 10.23
CA THR A 128 2.71 2.00 10.78
C THR A 128 4.07 1.76 10.12
N ASP A 129 5.04 1.36 10.94
CA ASP A 129 6.36 0.83 10.58
C ASP A 129 6.66 -0.48 11.36
N ASP A 130 5.68 -1.38 11.40
CA ASP A 130 5.71 -2.62 12.19
C ASP A 130 6.77 -3.61 11.73
N LEU A 131 7.32 -4.39 12.66
CA LEU A 131 8.27 -5.44 12.35
C LEU A 131 7.56 -6.68 11.80
N ILE A 132 8.18 -7.35 10.82
CA ILE A 132 7.79 -8.68 10.36
C ILE A 132 8.80 -9.69 10.90
N THR A 133 8.32 -10.70 11.62
CA THR A 133 9.15 -11.74 12.25
C THR A 133 8.83 -13.15 11.77
N THR A 134 9.78 -14.07 11.93
CA THR A 134 9.60 -15.49 11.54
C THR A 134 8.76 -16.30 12.53
N GLN A 135 8.67 -15.85 13.79
CA GLN A 135 7.90 -16.48 14.86
C GLN A 135 7.04 -15.44 15.59
N PRO A 136 6.04 -15.86 16.40
CA PRO A 136 5.20 -14.93 17.15
C PRO A 136 5.98 -14.08 18.15
N GLU A 137 7.10 -14.57 18.68
CA GLU A 137 7.88 -13.87 19.69
C GLU A 137 8.57 -12.63 19.11
N VAL A 138 8.44 -11.50 19.82
CA VAL A 138 8.98 -10.18 19.42
C VAL A 138 10.50 -10.19 19.18
N ASN A 139 11.23 -11.05 19.89
CA ASN A 139 12.68 -11.17 19.79
C ASN A 139 13.15 -12.19 18.74
N SER A 140 12.23 -12.78 17.98
CA SER A 140 12.57 -13.69 16.88
C SER A 140 13.16 -12.91 15.69
N GLU A 141 13.63 -13.66 14.69
CA GLU A 141 14.30 -13.06 13.54
C GLU A 141 13.38 -12.11 12.79
N VAL A 142 13.82 -10.87 12.64
CA VAL A 142 13.15 -9.84 11.83
C VAL A 142 13.53 -10.03 10.36
N ILE A 143 12.52 -10.21 9.52
CA ILE A 143 12.68 -10.49 8.07
C ILE A 143 12.11 -9.38 7.17
N GLY A 144 11.47 -8.37 7.76
CA GLY A 144 10.90 -7.27 7.01
C GLY A 144 10.15 -6.28 7.88
N LYS A 145 9.36 -5.44 7.22
CA LYS A 145 8.47 -4.46 7.84
C LYS A 145 7.11 -4.40 7.16
N ALA A 146 6.05 -4.19 7.94
CA ALA A 146 4.73 -3.86 7.44
C ALA A 146 4.55 -2.34 7.56
N GLN A 147 4.53 -1.66 6.41
CA GLN A 147 4.58 -0.20 6.34
C GLN A 147 3.37 0.36 5.60
N GLY A 148 2.78 1.42 6.14
CA GLY A 148 1.67 2.09 5.48
C GLY A 148 0.71 2.73 6.47
N THR A 149 -0.58 2.62 6.18
CA THR A 149 -1.62 3.29 6.98
C THR A 149 -2.81 2.38 7.22
N THR A 150 -3.43 2.51 8.39
CA THR A 150 -4.73 1.91 8.71
C THR A 150 -5.72 2.98 9.10
N ILE A 151 -7.00 2.80 8.78
CA ILE A 151 -8.06 3.78 9.05
C ILE A 151 -9.28 3.07 9.59
N SER A 152 -9.78 3.49 10.76
CA SER A 152 -11.08 3.03 11.26
C SER A 152 -12.20 3.54 10.36
N ALA A 153 -12.83 2.66 9.59
CA ALA A 153 -13.72 3.02 8.48
C ALA A 153 -15.13 2.42 8.60
N ASP A 154 -15.49 1.94 9.79
CA ASP A 154 -16.79 1.33 10.06
C ASP A 154 -17.45 1.97 11.29
N PHE A 155 -18.76 2.22 11.21
CA PHE A 155 -19.52 2.85 12.30
C PHE A 155 -20.03 1.86 13.35
N LEU A 156 -20.10 0.58 13.01
CA LEU A 156 -20.79 -0.46 13.79
C LEU A 156 -19.83 -1.47 14.41
N VAL A 157 -18.74 -1.79 13.72
CA VAL A 157 -17.73 -2.76 14.16
C VAL A 157 -16.33 -2.17 14.07
N SER A 158 -15.34 -2.78 14.73
CA SER A 158 -13.92 -2.39 14.59
C SER A 158 -13.37 -2.82 13.23
N GLY A 159 -13.84 -2.16 12.17
CA GLY A 159 -13.44 -2.37 10.79
C GLY A 159 -12.40 -1.34 10.37
N GLU A 160 -11.18 -1.80 10.15
CA GLU A 160 -10.08 -0.98 9.63
C GLU A 160 -9.94 -1.15 8.12
N GLN A 161 -9.63 -0.07 7.42
CA GLN A 161 -9.15 -0.10 6.05
C GLN A 161 -7.62 -0.15 6.08
N MET A 162 -7.05 -1.20 5.51
CA MET A 162 -5.62 -1.46 5.45
C MET A 162 -5.05 -0.95 4.12
N TYR A 163 -3.98 -0.17 4.20
CA TYR A 163 -3.14 0.22 3.07
C TYR A 163 -1.69 -0.07 3.43
N LEU A 164 -1.27 -1.33 3.29
CA LEU A 164 0.02 -1.80 3.78
C LEU A 164 0.89 -2.38 2.67
N ASN A 165 2.20 -2.16 2.80
CA ASN A 165 3.23 -2.90 2.10
C ASN A 165 3.98 -3.79 3.09
N PHE A 166 4.08 -5.09 2.79
CA PHE A 166 5.02 -5.98 3.46
C PHE A 166 6.34 -5.91 2.69
N TYR A 167 7.32 -5.18 3.22
CA TYR A 167 8.64 -5.03 2.62
C TYR A 167 9.63 -5.99 3.28
N PHE A 168 10.12 -6.97 2.52
CA PHE A 168 11.05 -7.97 3.03
C PHE A 168 12.48 -7.45 2.95
N THR A 169 13.24 -7.58 4.05
CA THR A 169 14.62 -7.09 4.16
C THR A 169 15.64 -8.22 4.28
N ALA A 170 15.19 -9.46 4.45
CA ALA A 170 16.04 -10.64 4.59
C ALA A 170 15.51 -11.84 3.78
N GLY A 171 16.32 -12.89 3.70
CA GLY A 171 15.98 -14.13 3.01
C GLY A 171 15.92 -14.00 1.48
N GLU A 172 15.28 -14.98 0.83
CA GLU A 172 15.14 -15.05 -0.64
C GLU A 172 14.39 -13.85 -1.22
N TYR A 173 13.52 -13.22 -0.42
CA TYR A 173 12.64 -12.13 -0.87
C TYR A 173 13.16 -10.73 -0.53
N ALA A 174 14.38 -10.60 -0.01
CA ALA A 174 14.96 -9.32 0.36
C ALA A 174 14.88 -8.29 -0.78
N GLY A 175 14.40 -7.09 -0.47
CA GLY A 175 14.18 -5.99 -1.42
C GLY A 175 12.86 -6.09 -2.21
N SER A 176 12.06 -7.12 -2.00
CA SER A 176 10.74 -7.30 -2.61
C SER A 176 9.62 -6.87 -1.67
N SER A 177 8.44 -6.59 -2.22
CA SER A 177 7.26 -6.27 -1.40
C SER A 177 5.98 -6.89 -1.92
N LEU A 178 5.02 -7.09 -1.01
CA LEU A 178 3.61 -7.34 -1.32
C LEU A 178 2.77 -6.15 -0.86
N THR A 179 1.75 -5.80 -1.63
CA THR A 179 0.83 -4.69 -1.32
C THR A 179 -0.55 -5.25 -0.96
N MET A 180 -1.04 -4.88 0.20
CA MET A 180 -2.37 -5.18 0.72
C MET A 180 -3.23 -3.92 0.71
N LEU A 181 -4.43 -4.04 0.15
CA LEU A 181 -5.43 -2.97 0.16
C LEU A 181 -6.80 -3.58 0.41
N GLY A 182 -7.29 -3.51 1.65
CA GLY A 182 -8.53 -4.19 1.98
C GLY A 182 -9.09 -3.84 3.35
N ARG A 183 -10.29 -4.35 3.61
CA ARG A 183 -10.96 -4.22 4.89
C ARG A 183 -10.50 -5.31 5.86
N ASN A 184 -10.28 -4.94 7.11
CA ASN A 184 -9.87 -5.81 8.21
C ASN A 184 -10.79 -5.58 9.42
N GLU A 185 -11.69 -6.53 9.70
CA GLU A 185 -12.49 -6.48 10.93
C GLU A 185 -11.71 -7.16 12.06
N ILE A 186 -10.97 -6.37 12.83
CA ILE A 186 -9.91 -6.88 13.74
C ILE A 186 -10.43 -7.78 14.87
N MET A 187 -11.73 -7.75 15.14
CA MET A 187 -12.37 -8.59 16.16
C MET A 187 -12.80 -9.97 15.63
N ASN A 188 -12.75 -10.21 14.32
CA ASN A 188 -13.03 -11.51 13.73
C ASN A 188 -11.79 -12.41 13.74
N GLU A 189 -12.01 -13.71 13.97
CA GLU A 189 -10.95 -14.72 13.97
C GLU A 189 -10.39 -14.97 12.55
N GLU A 190 -11.28 -15.07 11.56
CA GLU A 190 -10.94 -15.28 10.15
C GLU A 190 -11.02 -13.94 9.41
N ARG A 191 -9.90 -13.49 8.83
CA ARG A 191 -9.80 -12.17 8.18
C ARG A 191 -9.06 -12.29 6.86
N GLU A 192 -9.80 -12.35 5.76
CA GLU A 192 -9.20 -12.37 4.43
C GLU A 192 -8.99 -10.94 3.90
N MET A 193 -7.78 -10.65 3.44
CA MET A 193 -7.43 -9.37 2.83
C MET A 193 -6.72 -9.58 1.50
N PRO A 194 -7.09 -8.84 0.44
CA PRO A 194 -6.51 -9.03 -0.88
C PRO A 194 -5.07 -8.50 -0.96
N ILE A 195 -4.23 -9.28 -1.64
CA ILE A 195 -2.93 -8.84 -2.14
C ILE A 195 -3.15 -8.34 -3.56
N VAL A 196 -3.01 -7.03 -3.73
CA VAL A 196 -3.34 -6.32 -4.99
C VAL A 196 -2.12 -6.05 -5.87
N GLY A 197 -0.92 -6.41 -5.41
CA GLY A 197 0.30 -6.20 -6.15
C GLY A 197 1.55 -6.61 -5.38
N GLY A 198 2.69 -6.40 -6.03
CA GLY A 198 3.99 -6.58 -5.42
C GLY A 198 5.13 -6.06 -6.30
N THR A 199 6.32 -6.00 -5.73
CA THR A 199 7.55 -5.55 -6.37
C THR A 199 8.64 -6.62 -6.27
N GLY A 200 9.73 -6.46 -7.05
CA GLY A 200 10.84 -7.40 -7.02
C GLY A 200 10.41 -8.82 -7.41
N PHE A 201 10.67 -9.78 -6.51
CA PHE A 201 10.29 -11.18 -6.64
C PHE A 201 8.77 -11.35 -6.83
N PHE A 202 7.97 -10.48 -6.22
CA PHE A 202 6.51 -10.51 -6.26
C PHE A 202 5.91 -9.58 -7.33
N ARG A 203 6.68 -9.26 -8.37
CA ARG A 203 6.16 -8.44 -9.47
C ARG A 203 4.93 -9.11 -10.10
N LEU A 204 3.85 -8.34 -10.25
CA LEU A 204 2.52 -8.80 -10.71
C LEU A 204 1.82 -9.80 -9.76
N ALA A 205 2.23 -9.86 -8.48
CA ALA A 205 1.56 -10.72 -7.51
C ALA A 205 0.09 -10.35 -7.32
N ARG A 206 -0.74 -11.39 -7.17
CA ARG A 206 -2.15 -11.33 -6.82
C ARG A 206 -2.47 -12.51 -5.90
N GLY A 207 -3.35 -12.29 -4.93
CA GLY A 207 -3.69 -13.33 -3.96
C GLY A 207 -4.43 -12.76 -2.76
N TYR A 208 -4.31 -13.44 -1.61
CA TYR A 208 -4.93 -13.04 -0.37
C TYR A 208 -4.03 -13.38 0.82
N ALA A 209 -4.25 -12.68 1.94
CA ALA A 209 -3.70 -12.98 3.26
C ALA A 209 -4.84 -13.37 4.20
N LEU A 210 -4.52 -14.14 5.24
CA LEU A 210 -5.42 -14.61 6.28
C LEU A 210 -4.92 -14.18 7.67
#